data_AF-A0A9P8S7V5-F1
#
_entry.id   AF-A0A9P8S7V5-F1
#
_cell.length_a   1.000
_cell.length_b   1.000
_cell.length_c   1.000
_cell.angle_alpha   90.00
_cell.angle_beta   90.00
_cell.angle_gamma   90.00
#
_symmetry.space_group_name_H-M   'P 1'
#
loop_
_entity.id
_entity.type
_entity.pdbx_description
1 polymer ?
#
loop_
_entity_poly.entity_id
_entity_poly.type
_entity_poly.pdbx_seq_one_letter_code
_entity_poly.pdbx_strand_id
1 'polypeptide(L)'
;MGLLSKTVFSSLVATTSLAAYLAAKNPVLSPLAASDPIWTSKLFKRYNPSANPATQDVCIKRLPLDRIRPELLKNPGDLVLEYCRGVWSGYGFEAQRRYLEWKYRGPETSAHLWTREQLSRSAYDKGTCIADHFEVVEKTATSITVRCGDSPRHRGPRGGDGLFVIGAVVDDARAEVELTLKSCLFASQGKVLGAKGPMPPWMEELHQWYARIWSESGSRRLLK
;
A
#
# COMPACT_ATOMS: atom_id res chain seq x y z
N MET A 1 20.48 12.47 -39.75
CA MET A 1 20.36 12.65 -38.27
C MET A 1 19.01 13.27 -37.87
N GLY A 2 17.86 12.62 -38.13
CA GLY A 2 16.55 13.28 -37.91
C GLY A 2 15.39 12.43 -37.39
N LEU A 3 15.58 11.12 -37.24
CA LEU A 3 14.54 10.19 -36.76
C LEU A 3 14.73 9.84 -35.28
N LEU A 4 15.98 9.62 -34.84
CA LEU A 4 16.31 9.27 -33.45
C LEU A 4 15.97 10.40 -32.45
N SER A 5 16.15 11.67 -32.82
CA SER A 5 15.88 12.79 -31.89
C SER A 5 14.39 13.04 -31.67
N LYS A 6 13.54 12.75 -32.68
CA LYS A 6 12.08 12.89 -32.57
C LYS A 6 11.49 11.79 -31.69
N THR A 7 11.97 10.55 -31.81
CA THR A 7 11.51 9.43 -30.97
C THR A 7 11.87 9.61 -29.50
N VAL A 8 13.08 10.10 -29.20
CA VAL A 8 13.51 10.40 -27.82
C VAL A 8 12.66 11.52 -27.22
N PHE A 9 12.40 12.60 -27.96
CA PHE A 9 11.60 13.72 -27.47
C PHE A 9 10.13 13.35 -27.22
N SER A 10 9.50 12.62 -28.15
CA SER A 10 8.13 12.12 -27.95
C SER A 10 8.01 11.14 -26.78
N SER A 11 9.02 10.30 -26.53
CA SER A 11 9.04 9.38 -25.39
C SER A 11 9.15 10.10 -24.04
N LEU A 12 9.89 11.21 -23.96
CA LEU A 12 10.03 12.04 -22.76
C LEU A 12 8.75 12.84 -22.45
N VAL A 13 8.06 13.37 -23.47
CA VAL A 13 6.78 14.08 -23.31
C VAL A 13 5.64 13.11 -22.93
N ALA A 14 5.64 11.89 -23.47
CA ALA A 14 4.64 10.88 -23.13
C ALA A 14 4.81 10.31 -21.70
N THR A 15 6.05 10.09 -21.26
CA THR A 15 6.33 9.60 -19.90
C THR A 15 6.06 10.67 -18.84
N THR A 16 6.41 11.94 -19.10
CA THR A 16 6.09 13.06 -18.19
C THR A 16 4.57 13.29 -18.07
N SER A 17 3.81 13.17 -19.16
CA SER A 17 2.35 13.30 -19.10
C SER A 17 1.66 12.14 -18.38
N LEU A 18 2.10 10.88 -18.57
CA LEU A 18 1.56 9.74 -17.83
C LEU A 18 1.90 9.81 -16.33
N ALA A 19 3.13 10.17 -15.98
CA ALA A 19 3.56 10.32 -14.58
C ALA A 19 2.82 11.48 -13.90
N ALA A 20 2.70 12.64 -14.58
CA ALA A 20 1.94 13.78 -14.08
C ALA A 20 0.44 13.44 -13.92
N TYR A 21 -0.15 12.74 -14.88
CA TYR A 21 -1.54 12.27 -14.79
C TYR A 21 -1.74 11.33 -13.60
N LEU A 22 -0.84 10.35 -13.41
CA LEU A 22 -0.90 9.43 -12.29
C LEU A 22 -0.75 10.14 -10.95
N ALA A 23 0.18 11.10 -10.87
CA ALA A 23 0.42 11.90 -9.67
C ALA A 23 -0.78 12.79 -9.31
N ALA A 24 -1.43 13.40 -10.31
CA ALA A 24 -2.65 14.19 -10.11
C ALA A 24 -3.84 13.33 -9.70
N LYS A 25 -3.98 12.13 -10.28
CA LYS A 25 -5.09 11.20 -9.99
C LYS A 25 -4.94 10.51 -8.64
N ASN A 26 -3.70 10.33 -8.17
CA ASN A 26 -3.38 9.65 -6.92
C ASN A 26 -2.36 10.50 -6.13
N PRO A 27 -2.78 11.64 -5.55
CA PRO A 27 -1.90 12.45 -4.73
C PRO A 27 -1.33 11.64 -3.55
N VAL A 28 -0.07 11.92 -3.22
CA VAL A 28 0.58 11.36 -2.04
C VAL A 28 0.92 12.49 -1.09
N LEU A 29 0.49 12.38 0.15
CA LEU A 29 0.83 13.30 1.22
C LEU A 29 1.96 12.71 2.05
N SER A 30 3.09 13.40 2.11
CA SER A 30 4.22 13.12 3.01
C SER A 30 4.80 14.46 3.50
N PRO A 31 4.99 14.67 4.82
CA PRO A 31 4.64 13.75 5.90
C PRO A 31 3.11 13.65 6.10
N LEU A 32 2.66 12.68 6.88
CA LEU A 32 1.27 12.64 7.34
C LEU A 32 1.00 13.81 8.29
N ALA A 33 -0.27 14.23 8.37
CA ALA A 33 -0.70 15.27 9.30
C ALA A 33 -0.43 14.85 10.76
N ALA A 34 -0.10 15.81 11.61
CA ALA A 34 0.10 15.55 13.04
C ALA A 34 -1.17 15.02 13.75
N SER A 35 -2.35 15.33 13.19
CA SER A 35 -3.65 14.84 13.65
C SER A 35 -4.03 13.46 13.11
N ASP A 36 -3.18 12.82 12.29
CA ASP A 36 -3.52 11.52 11.69
C ASP A 36 -3.77 10.45 12.77
N PRO A 37 -4.87 9.67 12.68
CA PRO A 37 -5.22 8.66 13.69
C PRO A 37 -4.15 7.56 13.89
N ILE A 38 -3.22 7.37 12.93
CA ILE A 38 -2.18 6.35 13.07
C ILE A 38 -1.30 6.60 14.30
N TRP A 39 -1.05 7.85 14.66
CA TRP A 39 -0.17 8.25 15.77
C TRP A 39 -0.73 7.87 17.14
N THR A 40 -2.05 7.81 17.28
CA THR A 40 -2.71 7.39 18.52
C THR A 40 -3.07 5.91 18.51
N SER A 41 -2.97 5.23 17.37
CA SER A 41 -3.37 3.84 17.20
C SER A 41 -2.58 2.89 18.11
N LYS A 42 -3.27 1.87 18.62
CA LYS A 42 -2.67 0.82 19.46
C LYS A 42 -1.63 0.00 18.68
N LEU A 43 -1.85 -0.21 17.39
CA LEU A 43 -0.94 -0.98 16.53
C LEU A 43 0.37 -0.25 16.30
N PHE A 44 0.32 1.05 15.94
CA PHE A 44 1.54 1.83 15.73
C PHE A 44 2.39 1.87 17.00
N LYS A 45 1.78 2.13 18.16
CA LYS A 45 2.49 2.12 19.45
C LYS A 45 3.04 0.74 19.82
N ARG A 46 2.29 -0.34 19.53
CA ARG A 46 2.73 -1.72 19.78
C ARG A 46 3.95 -2.09 18.96
N TYR A 47 3.92 -1.78 17.66
CA TYR A 47 5.01 -2.15 16.76
C TYR A 47 6.14 -1.14 16.74
N ASN A 48 5.93 0.10 17.17
CA ASN A 48 6.97 1.12 17.31
C ASN A 48 7.13 1.55 18.79
N PRO A 49 7.56 0.64 19.69
CA PRO A 49 7.56 0.91 21.13
C PRO A 49 8.50 2.05 21.53
N SER A 50 9.56 2.28 20.75
CA SER A 50 10.52 3.35 21.00
C SER A 50 10.13 4.68 20.34
N ALA A 51 8.97 4.76 19.68
CA ALA A 51 8.55 5.92 18.88
C ALA A 51 9.68 6.39 17.94
N ASN A 52 10.25 5.44 17.20
CA ASN A 52 11.27 5.72 16.19
C ASN A 52 10.63 6.50 15.04
N PRO A 53 11.38 7.41 14.40
CA PRO A 53 10.91 8.10 13.21
C PRO A 53 10.51 7.11 12.12
N ALA A 54 9.44 7.44 11.40
CA ALA A 54 8.94 6.63 10.31
C ALA A 54 9.09 7.37 8.97
N THR A 55 9.41 6.63 7.91
CA THR A 55 9.10 7.07 6.55
C THR A 55 7.60 6.88 6.37
N GLN A 56 6.90 7.95 6.00
CA GLN A 56 5.46 8.02 6.16
C GLN A 56 4.80 8.75 4.99
N ASP A 57 3.76 8.14 4.45
CA ASP A 57 3.03 8.71 3.33
C ASP A 57 1.61 8.14 3.28
N VAL A 58 0.69 8.87 2.65
CA VAL A 58 -0.62 8.34 2.27
C VAL A 58 -0.94 8.70 0.83
N CYS A 59 -1.13 7.67 0.01
CA CYS A 59 -1.69 7.82 -1.32
C CYS A 59 -3.21 7.84 -1.22
N ILE A 60 -3.83 8.91 -1.73
CA ILE A 60 -5.27 9.11 -1.74
C ILE A 60 -5.75 9.00 -3.17
N LYS A 61 -6.80 8.20 -3.38
CA LYS A 61 -7.47 8.07 -4.68
C LYS A 61 -8.97 8.24 -4.48
N ARG A 62 -9.59 9.08 -5.32
CA ARG A 62 -11.05 9.26 -5.32
C ARG A 62 -11.66 8.69 -6.59
N LEU A 63 -12.79 8.00 -6.42
CA LEU A 63 -13.54 7.36 -7.50
C LEU A 63 -15.01 7.78 -7.41
N PRO A 64 -15.62 8.29 -8.48
CA PRO A 64 -17.05 8.58 -8.51
C PRO A 64 -17.90 7.35 -8.22
N LEU A 65 -18.97 7.49 -7.42
CA LEU A 65 -19.83 6.36 -7.03
C LEU A 65 -20.48 5.65 -8.23
N ASP A 66 -20.80 6.39 -9.30
CA ASP A 66 -21.40 5.84 -10.52
C ASP A 66 -20.45 4.91 -11.30
N ARG A 67 -19.15 4.99 -11.05
CA ARG A 67 -18.12 4.11 -11.64
C ARG A 67 -17.89 2.83 -10.84
N ILE A 68 -18.36 2.78 -9.59
CA ILE A 68 -18.15 1.66 -8.68
C ILE A 68 -19.21 0.57 -8.91
N ARG A 69 -18.80 -0.69 -8.80
CA ARG A 69 -19.70 -1.84 -8.82
C ARG A 69 -20.75 -1.73 -7.70
N PRO A 70 -22.06 -1.68 -8.02
CA PRO A 70 -23.10 -1.36 -7.04
C PRO A 70 -23.17 -2.33 -5.86
N GLU A 71 -22.78 -3.59 -6.04
CA GLU A 71 -22.74 -4.57 -4.96
C GLU A 71 -21.76 -4.20 -3.85
N LEU A 72 -20.66 -3.51 -4.17
CA LEU A 72 -19.63 -3.11 -3.20
C LEU A 72 -20.05 -1.90 -2.35
N LEU A 73 -21.03 -1.12 -2.83
CA LEU A 73 -21.54 0.06 -2.11
C LEU A 73 -22.54 -0.31 -1.01
N LYS A 74 -23.01 -1.55 -0.97
CA LYS A 74 -23.99 -2.01 0.04
C LYS A 74 -23.36 -2.19 1.42
N ASN A 75 -22.09 -2.62 1.48
CA ASN A 75 -21.37 -2.86 2.72
C ASN A 75 -19.96 -2.25 2.65
N PRO A 76 -19.58 -1.35 3.57
CA PRO A 76 -18.21 -0.79 3.60
C PRO A 76 -17.10 -1.85 3.65
N GLY A 77 -17.37 -2.97 4.35
CA GLY A 77 -16.43 -4.09 4.45
C GLY A 77 -16.10 -4.75 3.11
N ASP A 78 -17.08 -4.83 2.20
CA ASP A 78 -16.88 -5.41 0.86
C ASP A 78 -16.01 -4.50 0.00
N LEU A 79 -16.20 -3.18 0.13
CA LEU A 79 -15.43 -2.17 -0.58
C LEU A 79 -13.94 -2.21 -0.21
N VAL A 80 -13.61 -2.19 1.08
CA VAL A 80 -12.21 -2.24 1.53
C VAL A 80 -11.57 -3.59 1.24
N LEU A 81 -12.32 -4.69 1.39
CA LEU A 81 -11.83 -6.02 1.08
C LEU A 81 -11.48 -6.16 -0.41
N GLU A 82 -12.36 -5.69 -1.28
CA GLU A 82 -12.16 -5.78 -2.73
C GLU A 82 -11.04 -4.85 -3.20
N TYR A 83 -10.89 -3.69 -2.57
CA TYR A 83 -9.74 -2.83 -2.81
C TYR A 83 -8.43 -3.49 -2.36
N CYS A 84 -8.38 -4.08 -1.17
CA CYS A 84 -7.22 -4.81 -0.65
C CYS A 84 -6.83 -5.99 -1.56
N ARG A 85 -7.81 -6.79 -2.01
CA ARG A 85 -7.60 -7.81 -3.04
C ARG A 85 -6.95 -7.21 -4.28
N GLY A 86 -7.39 -6.04 -4.70
CA GLY A 86 -6.84 -5.33 -5.86
C GLY A 86 -5.40 -4.89 -5.64
N VAL A 87 -5.12 -4.30 -4.47
CA VAL A 87 -3.78 -3.86 -4.08
C VAL A 87 -2.80 -5.03 -4.21
N TRP A 88 -3.09 -6.17 -3.60
CA TRP A 88 -2.15 -7.30 -3.63
C TRP A 88 -2.17 -8.12 -4.93
N SER A 89 -3.32 -8.29 -5.59
CA SER A 89 -3.42 -9.09 -6.84
C SER A 89 -3.21 -8.27 -8.12
N GLY A 90 -3.08 -6.95 -8.00
CA GLY A 90 -2.89 -6.01 -9.10
C GLY A 90 -1.45 -5.96 -9.60
N TYR A 91 -1.28 -5.33 -10.76
CA TYR A 91 0.04 -5.20 -11.40
C TYR A 91 1.04 -4.38 -10.59
N GLY A 92 0.58 -3.53 -9.66
CA GLY A 92 1.48 -2.75 -8.81
C GLY A 92 2.36 -3.65 -7.94
N PHE A 93 1.81 -4.68 -7.31
CA PHE A 93 2.57 -5.59 -6.44
C PHE A 93 3.34 -6.67 -7.21
N GLU A 94 3.03 -6.89 -8.49
CA GLU A 94 3.48 -8.07 -9.25
C GLU A 94 5.01 -8.23 -9.27
N ALA A 95 5.75 -7.15 -9.51
CA ALA A 95 7.22 -7.20 -9.55
C ALA A 95 7.80 -7.58 -8.17
N GLN A 96 7.33 -6.93 -7.10
CA GLN A 96 7.74 -7.25 -5.73
C GLN A 96 7.35 -8.69 -5.37
N ARG A 97 6.12 -9.10 -5.68
CA ARG A 97 5.60 -10.45 -5.44
C ARG A 97 6.48 -11.53 -6.05
N ARG A 98 6.86 -11.37 -7.33
CA ARG A 98 7.72 -12.33 -8.04
C ARG A 98 9.12 -12.40 -7.45
N TYR A 99 9.70 -11.25 -7.07
CA TYR A 99 10.99 -11.21 -6.39
C TYR A 99 10.92 -11.94 -5.03
N LEU A 100 9.89 -11.65 -4.23
CA LEU A 100 9.69 -12.31 -2.94
C LEU A 100 9.42 -13.81 -3.08
N GLU A 101 8.62 -14.19 -4.07
CA GLU A 101 8.32 -15.59 -4.39
C GLU A 101 9.60 -16.36 -4.73
N TRP A 102 10.43 -15.80 -5.61
CA TRP A 102 11.72 -16.41 -5.97
C TRP A 102 12.64 -16.61 -4.76
N LYS A 103 12.66 -15.65 -3.83
CA LYS A 103 13.63 -15.65 -2.71
C LYS A 103 13.16 -16.38 -1.46
N TYR A 104 11.85 -16.39 -1.19
CA TYR A 104 11.32 -16.78 0.13
C TYR A 104 10.20 -17.84 0.09
N ARG A 105 9.72 -18.24 -1.09
CA ARG A 105 8.72 -19.30 -1.18
C ARG A 105 9.37 -20.66 -0.90
N GLY A 106 8.87 -21.35 0.11
CA GLY A 106 9.37 -22.66 0.51
C GLY A 106 8.42 -23.38 1.46
N PRO A 107 8.80 -24.56 1.98
CA PRO A 107 7.94 -25.35 2.87
C PRO A 107 7.46 -24.57 4.09
N GLU A 108 8.34 -23.78 4.71
CA GLU A 108 8.05 -22.96 5.90
C GLU A 108 7.06 -21.81 5.66
N THR A 109 6.85 -21.43 4.39
CA THR A 109 5.98 -20.31 3.97
C THR A 109 4.85 -20.80 3.06
N SER A 110 4.59 -22.11 3.05
CA SER A 110 3.61 -22.77 2.19
C SER A 110 2.17 -22.31 2.44
N ALA A 111 1.84 -21.91 3.67
CA ALA A 111 0.55 -21.35 4.04
C ALA A 111 0.36 -19.86 3.66
N HIS A 112 1.41 -19.19 3.17
CA HIS A 112 1.32 -17.79 2.79
C HIS A 112 0.67 -17.63 1.41
N LEU A 113 0.11 -16.45 1.15
CA LEU A 113 -0.43 -16.11 -0.17
C LEU A 113 0.71 -15.71 -1.11
N TRP A 114 0.83 -16.42 -2.23
CA TRP A 114 1.91 -16.22 -3.20
C TRP A 114 1.41 -15.81 -4.58
N THR A 115 0.35 -16.48 -5.05
CA THR A 115 -0.14 -16.31 -6.42
C THR A 115 -1.18 -15.20 -6.52
N ARG A 116 -1.29 -14.61 -7.70
CA ARG A 116 -2.33 -13.61 -7.99
C ARG A 116 -3.74 -14.13 -7.69
N GLU A 117 -4.01 -15.40 -7.97
CA GLU A 117 -5.30 -16.04 -7.69
C GLU A 117 -5.59 -16.10 -6.19
N GLN A 118 -4.64 -16.60 -5.39
CA GLN A 118 -4.74 -16.62 -3.92
C GLN A 118 -4.99 -15.21 -3.35
N LEU A 119 -4.22 -14.22 -3.81
CA LEU A 119 -4.37 -12.82 -3.39
C LEU A 119 -5.72 -12.24 -3.80
N SER A 120 -6.25 -12.61 -4.96
CA SER A 120 -7.53 -12.10 -5.45
C SER A 120 -8.76 -12.68 -4.73
N ARG A 121 -8.63 -13.85 -4.09
CA ARG A 121 -9.73 -14.56 -3.43
C ARG A 121 -9.69 -14.51 -1.92
N SER A 122 -8.53 -14.22 -1.33
CA SER A 122 -8.37 -14.16 0.12
C SER A 122 -9.36 -13.20 0.79
N ALA A 123 -9.81 -13.57 1.98
CA ALA A 123 -10.62 -12.72 2.85
C ALA A 123 -9.76 -11.70 3.62
N TYR A 124 -8.43 -11.84 3.62
CA TYR A 124 -7.50 -10.99 4.38
C TYR A 124 -7.90 -10.86 5.85
N ASP A 125 -8.26 -11.98 6.47
CA ASP A 125 -8.52 -12.00 7.91
C ASP A 125 -7.21 -11.87 8.69
N LYS A 126 -7.31 -11.45 9.95
CA LYS A 126 -6.14 -11.27 10.82
C LYS A 126 -5.30 -12.55 10.89
N GLY A 127 -3.99 -12.42 10.73
CA GLY A 127 -3.02 -13.51 10.63
C GLY A 127 -2.75 -13.98 9.20
N THR A 128 -3.47 -13.48 8.20
CA THR A 128 -3.18 -13.77 6.79
C THR A 128 -1.78 -13.28 6.44
N CYS A 129 -0.90 -14.20 6.05
CA CYS A 129 0.47 -13.91 5.65
C CYS A 129 0.58 -13.80 4.12
N ILE A 130 1.25 -12.77 3.63
CA ILE A 130 1.37 -12.47 2.19
C ILE A 130 2.87 -12.42 1.85
N ALA A 131 3.28 -13.23 0.87
CA ALA A 131 4.63 -13.26 0.31
C ALA A 131 5.80 -13.24 1.33
N ASP A 132 5.60 -13.86 2.50
CA ASP A 132 6.58 -13.91 3.61
C ASP A 132 7.08 -12.55 4.12
N HIS A 133 6.44 -11.42 3.79
CA HIS A 133 6.91 -10.08 4.22
C HIS A 133 5.80 -9.24 4.85
N PHE A 134 4.60 -9.79 4.88
CA PHE A 134 3.40 -9.06 5.21
C PHE A 134 2.46 -9.95 6.02
N GLU A 135 1.83 -9.37 7.04
CA GLU A 135 0.84 -10.04 7.88
C GLU A 135 -0.33 -9.09 8.14
N VAL A 136 -1.55 -9.52 7.89
CA VAL A 136 -2.73 -8.76 8.30
C VAL A 136 -2.82 -8.78 9.82
N VAL A 137 -2.70 -7.60 10.46
CA VAL A 137 -2.73 -7.48 11.92
C VAL A 137 -4.07 -6.94 12.45
N GLU A 138 -4.85 -6.29 11.60
CA GLU A 138 -6.19 -5.81 11.91
C GLU A 138 -7.03 -5.66 10.64
N LYS A 139 -8.33 -5.91 10.78
CA LYS A 139 -9.34 -5.70 9.74
C LYS A 139 -10.56 -5.08 10.40
N THR A 140 -11.01 -3.97 9.85
CA THR A 140 -12.20 -3.22 10.27
C THR A 140 -13.17 -3.11 9.08
N ALA A 141 -14.31 -2.44 9.28
CA ALA A 141 -15.25 -2.20 8.20
C ALA A 141 -14.71 -1.27 7.09
N THR A 142 -13.69 -0.46 7.37
CA THR A 142 -13.17 0.57 6.44
C THR A 142 -11.67 0.49 6.21
N SER A 143 -10.95 -0.38 6.91
CA SER A 143 -9.50 -0.54 6.78
C SER A 143 -9.02 -1.98 6.99
N ILE A 144 -7.95 -2.33 6.28
CA ILE A 144 -7.13 -3.53 6.53
C ILE A 144 -5.71 -3.07 6.79
N THR A 145 -5.21 -3.36 7.99
CA THR A 145 -3.86 -2.99 8.43
C THR A 145 -2.93 -4.21 8.31
N VAL A 146 -1.81 -4.02 7.63
CA VAL A 146 -0.82 -5.04 7.32
C VAL A 146 0.52 -4.63 7.91
N ARG A 147 1.10 -5.47 8.78
CA ARG A 147 2.49 -5.31 9.23
C ARG A 147 3.43 -5.74 8.13
N CYS A 148 4.52 -5.00 7.93
CA CYS A 148 5.47 -5.21 6.84
C CYS A 148 6.93 -5.08 7.31
N GLY A 149 7.88 -5.13 6.36
CA GLY A 149 9.29 -4.84 6.58
C GLY A 149 10.17 -6.06 6.85
N ASP A 150 9.61 -7.17 7.35
CA ASP A 150 10.30 -8.44 7.58
C ASP A 150 9.29 -9.60 7.68
N SER A 151 9.77 -10.83 7.76
CA SER A 151 8.95 -12.03 7.81
C SER A 151 8.00 -12.07 9.01
N PRO A 152 6.71 -12.42 8.80
CA PRO A 152 5.74 -12.70 9.87
C PRO A 152 6.23 -13.75 10.89
N ARG A 153 7.18 -14.59 10.48
CA ARG A 153 7.80 -15.59 11.35
C ARG A 153 8.61 -14.96 12.49
N HIS A 154 9.11 -13.74 12.29
CA HIS A 154 9.71 -12.93 13.35
C HIS A 154 8.63 -12.13 14.09
N ARG A 155 8.14 -12.67 15.22
CA ARG A 155 7.03 -12.06 15.97
C ARG A 155 7.43 -10.81 16.76
N GLY A 156 8.69 -10.73 17.19
CA GLY A 156 9.21 -9.64 18.02
C GLY A 156 9.50 -8.34 17.26
N PRO A 157 10.21 -7.39 17.89
CA PRO A 157 10.77 -6.22 17.22
C PRO A 157 11.73 -6.61 16.08
N ARG A 158 11.76 -5.80 15.01
CA ARG A 158 12.46 -6.05 13.74
C ARG A 158 13.32 -4.84 13.37
N GLY A 159 14.42 -5.10 12.65
CA GLY A 159 15.27 -4.05 12.08
C GLY A 159 14.55 -3.23 11.01
N GLY A 160 13.74 -3.89 10.17
CA GLY A 160 12.77 -3.27 9.28
C GLY A 160 11.36 -3.67 9.70
N ASP A 161 10.51 -2.69 9.98
CA ASP A 161 9.11 -2.90 10.35
C ASP A 161 8.25 -1.79 9.74
N GLY A 162 6.95 -1.94 9.90
CA GLY A 162 6.04 -0.90 9.50
C GLY A 162 4.62 -1.37 9.37
N LEU A 163 3.75 -0.42 9.08
CA LEU A 163 2.34 -0.66 8.85
C LEU A 163 1.95 -0.08 7.50
N PHE A 164 1.29 -0.91 6.70
CA PHE A 164 0.43 -0.45 5.62
C PHE A 164 -1.02 -0.44 6.11
N VAL A 165 -1.73 0.65 5.86
CA VAL A 165 -3.18 0.74 6.10
C VAL A 165 -3.87 0.95 4.77
N ILE A 166 -4.61 -0.06 4.33
CA ILE A 166 -5.41 -0.03 3.11
C ILE A 166 -6.84 0.34 3.52
N GLY A 167 -7.29 1.53 3.16
CA GLY A 167 -8.60 2.05 3.54
C GLY A 167 -9.52 2.31 2.36
N ALA A 168 -10.82 2.19 2.59
CA ALA A 168 -11.85 2.60 1.66
C ALA A 168 -13.08 3.12 2.42
N VAL A 169 -13.54 4.31 2.07
CA VAL A 169 -14.70 4.98 2.70
C VAL A 169 -15.53 5.65 1.61
N VAL A 170 -16.85 5.60 1.76
CA VAL A 170 -17.78 6.39 0.94
C VAL A 170 -17.85 7.81 1.51
N ASP A 171 -17.58 8.80 0.65
CA ASP A 171 -17.78 10.22 0.94
C ASP A 171 -19.06 10.68 0.23
N ASP A 172 -20.18 10.63 0.96
CA ASP A 172 -21.50 11.01 0.45
C ASP A 172 -21.55 12.49 0.04
N ALA A 173 -20.79 13.36 0.70
CA ALA A 173 -20.76 14.79 0.40
C ALA A 173 -20.11 15.07 -0.97
N ARG A 174 -19.15 14.23 -1.37
CA ARG A 174 -18.49 14.31 -2.69
C ARG A 174 -19.09 13.38 -3.73
N ALA A 175 -20.00 12.49 -3.35
CA ALA A 175 -20.49 11.39 -4.17
C ALA A 175 -19.33 10.52 -4.75
N GLU A 176 -18.33 10.26 -3.90
CA GLU A 176 -17.11 9.54 -4.26
C GLU A 176 -16.80 8.44 -3.23
N VAL A 177 -16.01 7.45 -3.64
CA VAL A 177 -15.26 6.57 -2.74
C VAL A 177 -13.85 7.13 -2.59
N GLU A 178 -13.44 7.39 -1.36
CA GLU A 178 -12.05 7.68 -1.02
C GLU A 178 -11.31 6.40 -0.65
N LEU A 179 -10.30 6.08 -1.44
CA LEU A 179 -9.36 5.00 -1.19
C LEU A 179 -8.07 5.58 -0.63
N THR A 180 -7.54 4.94 0.41
CA THR A 180 -6.27 5.33 1.02
C THR A 180 -5.32 4.14 1.05
N LEU A 181 -4.06 4.42 0.75
CA LEU A 181 -2.96 3.48 0.95
C LEU A 181 -1.89 4.23 1.73
N LYS A 182 -1.85 3.97 3.03
CA LYS A 182 -0.95 4.64 3.98
C LYS A 182 0.21 3.75 4.35
N SER A 183 1.39 4.32 4.45
CA SER A 183 2.63 3.68 4.89
C SER A 183 3.15 4.37 6.15
N CYS A 184 3.62 3.58 7.11
CA CYS A 184 4.50 4.04 8.18
C CYS A 184 5.60 2.99 8.37
N LEU A 185 6.79 3.27 7.87
CA LEU A 185 7.92 2.33 7.84
C LEU A 185 8.99 2.79 8.83
N PHE A 186 9.37 1.94 9.77
CA PHE A 186 10.25 2.27 10.89
C PHE A 186 11.06 1.05 11.35
N ALA A 187 12.14 1.27 12.09
CA ALA A 187 12.75 0.18 12.85
C ALA A 187 11.96 0.00 14.15
N SER A 188 11.53 -1.22 14.47
CA SER A 188 10.89 -1.50 15.76
C SER A 188 11.87 -1.98 16.81
N GLN A 189 13.04 -2.46 16.38
CA GLN A 189 14.16 -2.80 17.25
C GLN A 189 14.96 -1.55 17.64
N GLY A 190 15.23 -1.42 18.94
CA GLY A 190 16.09 -0.37 19.49
C GLY A 190 15.54 1.05 19.34
N LYS A 191 16.37 2.04 19.67
CA LYS A 191 16.06 3.47 19.51
C LYS A 191 16.85 4.05 18.35
N VAL A 192 16.14 4.66 17.41
CA VAL A 192 16.75 5.44 16.31
C VAL A 192 16.77 6.90 16.72
N LEU A 193 17.94 7.53 16.58
CA LEU A 193 18.13 8.96 16.86
C LEU A 193 17.79 9.80 15.62
N GLY A 194 17.34 11.04 15.86
CA GLY A 194 16.95 11.98 14.81
C GLY A 194 15.45 11.96 14.51
N ALA A 195 15.06 12.62 13.42
CA ALA A 195 13.67 12.84 13.04
C ALA A 195 13.29 12.23 11.68
N LYS A 196 14.25 11.65 10.96
CA LYS A 196 14.02 11.06 9.63
C LYS A 196 13.81 9.56 9.73
N GLY A 197 12.88 9.05 8.92
CA GLY A 197 12.62 7.62 8.78
C GLY A 197 13.82 6.82 8.24
N PRO A 198 13.69 5.49 8.20
CA PRO A 198 14.79 4.60 7.83
C PRO A 198 15.16 4.66 6.34
N MET A 199 14.31 5.22 5.47
CA MET A 199 14.60 5.32 4.03
C MET A 199 15.37 6.60 3.69
N PRO A 200 16.42 6.52 2.83
CA PRO A 200 17.01 7.71 2.23
C PRO A 200 16.02 8.40 1.27
N PRO A 201 16.18 9.71 0.99
CA PRO A 201 15.20 10.49 0.23
C PRO A 201 14.81 9.91 -1.14
N TRP A 202 15.78 9.40 -1.91
CA TRP A 202 15.51 8.80 -3.22
C TRP A 202 14.65 7.53 -3.12
N MET A 203 14.79 6.76 -2.03
CA MET A 203 14.02 5.55 -1.80
C MET A 203 12.60 5.90 -1.32
N GLU A 204 12.47 6.96 -0.52
CA GLU A 204 11.16 7.50 -0.16
C GLU A 204 10.39 7.96 -1.42
N GLU A 205 11.04 8.67 -2.35
CA GLU A 205 10.41 9.09 -3.59
C GLU A 205 9.96 7.89 -4.45
N LEU A 206 10.82 6.88 -4.63
CA LEU A 206 10.45 5.65 -5.33
C LEU A 206 9.29 4.93 -4.66
N HIS A 207 9.27 4.89 -3.34
CA HIS A 207 8.17 4.31 -2.56
C HIS A 207 6.85 5.08 -2.78
N GLN A 208 6.89 6.41 -2.83
CA GLN A 208 5.69 7.21 -3.13
C GLN A 208 5.18 6.98 -4.56
N TRP A 209 6.05 6.77 -5.55
CA TRP A 209 5.65 6.37 -6.91
C TRP A 209 5.07 4.95 -6.92
N TYR A 210 5.68 4.06 -6.16
CA TYR A 210 5.19 2.71 -5.98
C TYR A 210 3.78 2.70 -5.39
N ALA A 211 3.52 3.47 -4.32
CA ALA A 211 2.21 3.61 -3.69
C ALA A 211 1.13 4.09 -4.69
N ARG A 212 1.47 5.01 -5.60
CA ARG A 212 0.55 5.47 -6.66
C ARG A 212 0.17 4.36 -7.63
N ILE A 213 1.16 3.65 -8.15
CA ILE A 213 0.93 2.53 -9.07
C ILE A 213 0.15 1.42 -8.38
N TRP A 214 0.49 1.15 -7.12
CA TRP A 214 -0.14 0.13 -6.30
C TRP A 214 -1.62 0.44 -6.06
N SER A 215 -1.93 1.65 -5.59
CA SER A 215 -3.29 2.18 -5.42
C SER A 215 -4.09 2.21 -6.74
N GLU A 216 -3.52 2.75 -7.82
CA GLU A 216 -4.17 2.78 -9.14
C GLU A 216 -4.51 1.38 -9.63
N SER A 217 -3.56 0.45 -9.53
CA SER A 217 -3.77 -0.93 -9.99
C SER A 217 -4.84 -1.64 -9.18
N GLY A 218 -4.88 -1.42 -7.85
CA GLY A 218 -5.85 -2.07 -6.98
C GLY A 218 -7.26 -1.54 -7.14
N SER A 219 -7.39 -0.23 -7.35
CA SER A 219 -8.69 0.44 -7.54
C SER A 219 -9.51 -0.11 -8.72
N ARG A 220 -8.85 -0.70 -9.72
CA ARG A 220 -9.52 -1.29 -10.91
C ARG A 220 -10.51 -2.38 -10.55
N ARG A 221 -10.31 -3.09 -9.44
CA ARG A 221 -11.26 -4.11 -8.97
C ARG A 221 -12.59 -3.53 -8.53
N LEU A 222 -12.66 -2.25 -8.20
CA LEU A 222 -13.90 -1.63 -7.73
C LEU A 222 -14.78 -1.15 -8.88
N LEU A 223 -14.22 -1.04 -10.09
CA LEU A 223 -14.88 -0.46 -11.25
C LEU A 223 -15.79 -1.46 -11.95
N LYS A 224 -16.86 -0.95 -12.58
CA LYS A 224 -17.75 -1.69 -13.48
C LYS A 224 -17.04 -2.19 -14.74
#